data_AF-A0A956DZT2-F1
#
_entry.id   AF-A0A956DZT2-F1
#
_cell.length_a   1.000
_cell.length_b   1.000
_cell.length_c   1.000
_cell.angle_alpha   90.00
_cell.angle_beta   90.00
_cell.angle_gamma   90.00
#
_symmetry.space_group_name_H-M   'P 1'
#
loop_
_entity.id
_entity.type
_entity.pdbx_description
1 polymer ?
#
loop_
_entity_poly.entity_id
_entity_poly.type
_entity_poly.pdbx_seq_one_letter_code
_entity_poly.pdbx_strand_id
1 'polypeptide(L)'
;MEVRQRAAQLRRDGRPDAAARALEGALVEAPQAWPLWHDLGLALNADGRPAAAAVALRRALELGAAEVAGAWVNLGNALRSSGDKRGARSAYHEALRRDPDLAAAHYNQHAVLFDEHDPTPAVVALERAASLRPDHLDTRFYLGALRRLLGLGEAAVLPEEARFLDESLAFVEAHRTAETRLFADTFDTLDAALAQARLPGAIVELGVRHGTTLRHLVARAGDSAVFGFDSFEGLPEAWQGQPAGLYRAPGALSHLPPDARVAVGLFADTLPRFAAEHTAPLRLVHVDCDLHRSTAEAFAALDRWLIAGTVLVFDEYLCNPGWQEEEHRALGELLARRGLSADYLAFSLFTKQAVVRLR
;
A
#
# COMPACT_ATOMS: atom_id res chain seq x y z
N MET A 1 -1.50 11.02 30.49
CA MET A 1 -2.02 11.87 29.39
C MET A 1 -0.90 12.44 28.52
N GLU A 2 0.17 12.96 29.13
CA GLU A 2 1.30 13.58 28.41
C GLU A 2 1.98 12.65 27.38
N VAL A 3 2.30 11.39 27.76
CA VAL A 3 2.94 10.44 26.83
C VAL A 3 2.08 10.13 25.60
N ARG A 4 0.75 10.05 25.75
CA ARG A 4 -0.18 9.76 24.65
C ARG A 4 -0.25 10.92 23.66
N GLN A 5 -0.33 12.15 24.18
CA GLN A 5 -0.31 13.36 23.35
C GLN A 5 1.02 13.49 22.60
N ARG A 6 2.14 13.24 23.28
CA ARG A 6 3.47 13.20 22.66
C ARG A 6 3.57 12.12 21.59
N ALA A 7 3.09 10.90 21.86
CA ALA A 7 3.09 9.82 20.88
C ALA A 7 2.23 10.16 19.65
N ALA A 8 1.04 10.74 19.87
CA ALA A 8 0.19 11.21 18.78
C ALA A 8 0.86 12.30 17.94
N GLN A 9 1.58 13.22 18.57
CA GLN A 9 2.37 14.24 17.86
C GLN A 9 3.51 13.61 17.07
N LEU A 10 4.29 12.70 17.68
CA LEU A 10 5.37 11.98 16.99
C LEU A 10 4.87 11.25 15.75
N ARG A 11 3.69 10.61 15.80
CA ARG A 11 3.08 10.00 14.60
C ARG A 11 2.74 11.04 13.52
N ARG A 12 2.17 12.19 13.90
CA ARG A 12 1.88 13.29 12.96
C ARG A 12 3.14 13.86 12.33
N ASP A 13 4.25 13.87 13.07
CA ASP A 13 5.56 14.34 12.61
C ASP A 13 6.32 13.29 11.78
N GLY A 14 5.68 12.17 11.40
CA GLY A 14 6.32 11.11 10.62
C GLY A 14 7.34 10.28 11.41
N ARG A 15 7.23 10.26 12.74
CA ARG A 15 8.12 9.51 13.66
C ARG A 15 7.37 8.42 14.45
N PRO A 16 6.70 7.47 13.78
CA PRO A 16 5.90 6.45 14.44
C PRO A 16 6.74 5.45 15.26
N ASP A 17 7.99 5.20 14.86
CA ASP A 17 8.95 4.38 15.61
C ASP A 17 9.23 4.97 17.01
N ALA A 18 9.43 6.28 17.08
CA ALA A 18 9.68 7.00 18.33
C ALA A 18 8.41 7.06 19.19
N ALA A 19 7.24 7.15 18.57
CA ALA A 19 5.95 7.05 19.26
C ALA A 19 5.78 5.68 19.90
N ALA A 20 6.08 4.60 19.18
CA ALA A 20 6.01 3.23 19.68
C ALA A 20 6.95 3.02 20.89
N ARG A 21 8.23 3.42 20.78
CA ARG A 21 9.19 3.32 21.90
C ARG A 21 8.75 4.09 23.15
N ALA A 22 8.20 5.29 22.99
CA ALA A 22 7.71 6.08 24.12
C ALA A 22 6.53 5.40 24.82
N LEU A 23 5.63 4.76 24.07
CA LEU A 23 4.48 4.03 24.60
C LEU A 23 4.90 2.71 25.26
N GLU A 24 5.84 1.96 24.67
CA GLU A 24 6.45 0.77 25.28
C GLU A 24 7.09 1.10 26.63
N GLY A 25 7.83 2.23 26.72
CA GLY A 25 8.38 2.69 27.99
C GLY A 25 7.31 3.03 29.03
N ALA A 26 6.21 3.67 28.64
CA ALA A 26 5.11 3.96 29.55
C ALA A 26 4.34 2.72 30.01
N LEU A 27 4.31 1.67 29.18
CA LEU A 27 3.67 0.39 29.51
C LEU A 27 4.43 -0.41 30.57
N VAL A 28 5.72 -0.12 30.80
CA VAL A 28 6.48 -0.71 31.92
C VAL A 28 5.84 -0.34 33.26
N GLU A 29 5.46 0.94 33.41
CA GLU A 29 4.84 1.45 34.65
C GLU A 29 3.32 1.20 34.70
N ALA A 30 2.66 1.15 33.54
CA ALA A 30 1.21 1.03 33.45
C ALA A 30 0.75 -0.09 32.48
N PRO A 31 1.08 -1.38 32.73
CA PRO A 31 0.86 -2.47 31.79
C PRO A 31 -0.62 -2.82 31.56
N GLN A 32 -1.53 -2.36 32.43
CA GLN A 32 -2.97 -2.59 32.34
C GLN A 32 -3.73 -1.41 31.69
N ALA A 33 -3.04 -0.34 31.30
CA ALA A 33 -3.69 0.83 30.72
C ALA A 33 -4.03 0.57 29.24
N TRP A 34 -5.25 0.11 28.96
CA TRP A 34 -5.72 -0.12 27.58
C TRP A 34 -5.49 1.05 26.62
N PRO A 35 -5.60 2.34 27.01
CA PRO A 35 -5.36 3.43 26.07
C PRO A 35 -3.90 3.50 25.59
N LEU A 36 -2.93 3.04 26.39
CA LEU A 36 -1.53 2.96 25.97
C LEU A 36 -1.31 1.83 24.96
N TRP A 37 -1.93 0.66 25.19
CA TRP A 37 -1.91 -0.45 24.23
C TRP A 37 -2.57 -0.08 22.90
N HIS A 38 -3.71 0.61 22.95
CA HIS A 38 -4.40 1.10 21.76
C HIS A 38 -3.52 2.06 20.95
N ASP A 39 -2.96 3.07 21.62
CA ASP A 39 -2.08 4.05 20.95
C ASP A 39 -0.77 3.40 20.47
N LEU A 40 -0.28 2.36 21.15
CA LEU A 40 0.88 1.57 20.70
C LEU A 40 0.54 0.84 19.41
N GLY A 41 -0.65 0.23 19.33
CA GLY A 41 -1.13 -0.39 18.09
C GLY A 41 -1.19 0.59 16.92
N LEU A 42 -1.70 1.80 17.17
CA LEU A 42 -1.72 2.88 16.18
C LEU A 42 -0.32 3.36 15.76
N ALA A 43 0.64 3.38 16.69
CA ALA A 43 2.04 3.72 16.39
C ALA A 43 2.72 2.61 15.58
N LEU A 44 2.58 1.35 16.00
CA LEU A 44 3.14 0.18 15.32
C LEU A 44 2.58 0.02 13.90
N ASN A 45 1.29 0.29 13.69
CA ASN A 45 0.71 0.21 12.35
C ASN A 45 1.27 1.30 11.43
N ALA A 46 1.43 2.51 11.95
CA ALA A 46 2.06 3.62 11.22
C ALA A 46 3.56 3.39 10.98
N ASP A 47 4.22 2.60 11.83
CA ASP A 47 5.61 2.16 11.71
C ASP A 47 5.78 0.94 10.78
N GLY A 48 4.73 0.52 10.07
CA GLY A 48 4.78 -0.62 9.15
C GLY A 48 4.96 -1.97 9.83
N ARG A 49 4.58 -2.09 11.11
CA ARG A 49 4.58 -3.33 11.92
C ARG A 49 3.14 -3.81 12.20
N PRO A 50 2.33 -4.11 11.16
CA PRO A 50 0.89 -4.34 11.33
C PRO A 50 0.55 -5.59 12.16
N ALA A 51 1.36 -6.64 12.10
CA ALA A 51 1.16 -7.83 12.93
C ALA A 51 1.34 -7.52 14.43
N ALA A 52 2.38 -6.75 14.79
CA ALA A 52 2.60 -6.30 16.16
C ALA A 52 1.51 -5.30 16.61
N ALA A 53 1.05 -4.44 15.69
CA ALA A 53 -0.07 -3.54 15.93
C ALA A 53 -1.35 -4.31 16.29
N ALA A 54 -1.67 -5.38 15.55
CA ALA A 54 -2.82 -6.23 15.82
C ALA A 54 -2.73 -6.88 17.22
N VAL A 55 -1.54 -7.32 17.65
CA VAL A 55 -1.31 -7.84 19.01
C VAL A 55 -1.61 -6.77 20.07
N ALA A 56 -1.04 -5.56 19.91
CA ALA A 56 -1.26 -4.46 20.85
C ALA A 56 -2.74 -4.03 20.91
N LEU A 57 -3.44 -4.01 19.77
CA LEU A 57 -4.86 -3.67 19.70
C LEU A 57 -5.75 -4.74 20.34
N ARG A 58 -5.46 -6.04 20.12
CA ARG A 58 -6.15 -7.12 20.84
C ARG A 58 -5.95 -6.99 22.35
N ARG A 59 -4.74 -6.65 22.79
CA ARG A 59 -4.47 -6.41 24.21
C ARG A 59 -5.27 -5.22 24.76
N ALA A 60 -5.41 -4.15 23.99
CA ALA A 60 -6.27 -3.03 24.38
C ALA A 60 -7.74 -3.45 24.53
N LEU A 61 -8.26 -4.27 23.62
CA LEU A 61 -9.63 -4.80 23.69
C LEU A 61 -9.85 -5.63 24.96
N GLU A 62 -8.92 -6.55 25.27
CA GLU A 62 -8.95 -7.37 26.50
C GLU A 62 -8.96 -6.53 27.78
N LEU A 63 -8.26 -5.39 27.77
CA LEU A 63 -8.08 -4.51 28.93
C LEU A 63 -9.18 -3.45 29.10
N GLY A 64 -10.19 -3.45 28.23
CA GLY A 64 -11.37 -2.59 28.38
C GLY A 64 -11.72 -1.74 27.17
N ALA A 65 -10.99 -1.83 26.06
CA ALA A 65 -11.37 -1.14 24.82
C ALA A 65 -12.47 -1.87 24.02
N ALA A 66 -12.97 -3.01 24.51
CA ALA A 66 -13.93 -3.85 23.78
C ALA A 66 -15.21 -3.14 23.38
N GLU A 67 -15.71 -2.17 24.15
CA GLU A 67 -16.92 -1.40 23.83
C GLU A 67 -16.66 -0.18 22.95
N VAL A 68 -15.38 0.12 22.65
CA VAL A 68 -15.00 1.24 21.78
C VAL A 68 -14.99 0.76 20.33
N ALA A 69 -16.03 1.08 19.55
CA ALA A 69 -16.15 0.66 18.15
C ALA A 69 -14.92 1.04 17.30
N GLY A 70 -14.34 2.23 17.54
CA GLY A 70 -13.11 2.67 16.86
C GLY A 70 -11.88 1.78 17.12
N ALA A 71 -11.79 1.11 18.28
CA ALA A 71 -10.69 0.19 18.57
C ALA A 71 -10.76 -1.06 17.68
N TRP A 72 -11.97 -1.55 17.37
CA TRP A 72 -12.18 -2.63 16.43
C TRP A 72 -11.88 -2.23 14.99
N VAL A 73 -12.20 -1.00 14.58
CA VAL A 73 -11.77 -0.49 13.26
C VAL A 73 -10.26 -0.45 13.14
N ASN A 74 -9.56 0.02 14.17
CA ASN A 74 -8.09 0.05 14.18
C ASN A 74 -7.49 -1.37 14.12
N LEU A 75 -8.09 -2.33 14.82
CA LEU A 75 -7.69 -3.75 14.70
C LEU A 75 -7.93 -4.26 13.28
N GLY A 76 -9.08 -3.96 12.68
CA GLY A 76 -9.39 -4.36 11.31
C GLY A 76 -8.40 -3.80 10.29
N ASN A 77 -8.02 -2.53 10.45
CA ASN A 77 -7.01 -1.89 9.61
C ASN A 77 -5.64 -2.56 9.75
N ALA A 78 -5.20 -2.84 10.98
CA ALA A 78 -3.93 -3.52 11.23
C ALA A 78 -3.92 -4.94 10.65
N LEU A 79 -5.02 -5.68 10.79
CA LEU A 79 -5.15 -7.04 10.24
C LEU A 79 -5.14 -7.02 8.70
N ARG A 80 -5.84 -6.06 8.07
CA ARG A 80 -5.80 -5.87 6.61
C ARG A 80 -4.38 -5.56 6.15
N SER A 81 -3.69 -4.63 6.81
CA SER A 81 -2.29 -4.29 6.50
C SER A 81 -1.30 -5.43 6.73
N SER A 82 -1.65 -6.45 7.53
CA SER A 82 -0.87 -7.69 7.66
C SER A 82 -1.34 -8.82 6.74
N GLY A 83 -2.34 -8.60 5.90
CA GLY A 83 -2.90 -9.58 4.97
C GLY A 83 -3.96 -10.53 5.56
N ASP A 84 -4.33 -10.37 6.84
CA ASP A 84 -5.40 -11.13 7.48
C ASP A 84 -6.78 -10.50 7.18
N LYS A 85 -7.26 -10.72 5.96
CA LYS A 85 -8.56 -10.21 5.49
C LYS A 85 -9.73 -10.76 6.28
N ARG A 86 -9.65 -12.03 6.66
CA ARG A 86 -10.70 -12.69 7.43
C ARG A 86 -10.81 -12.06 8.82
N GLY A 87 -9.68 -11.90 9.51
CA GLY A 87 -9.61 -11.21 10.78
C GLY A 87 -10.06 -9.75 10.68
N ALA A 88 -9.66 -9.04 9.62
CA ALA A 88 -10.11 -7.68 9.36
C ALA A 88 -11.62 -7.56 9.22
N ARG A 89 -12.24 -8.44 8.41
CA ARG A 89 -13.70 -8.52 8.26
C ARG A 89 -14.41 -8.79 9.58
N SER A 90 -13.90 -9.73 10.39
CA SER A 90 -14.44 -9.99 11.72
C SER A 90 -14.34 -8.76 12.63
N ALA A 91 -13.22 -8.04 12.60
CA ALA A 91 -13.04 -6.83 13.41
C ALA A 91 -13.99 -5.69 12.97
N TYR A 92 -14.17 -5.45 11.67
CA TYR A 92 -15.15 -4.46 11.20
C TYR A 92 -16.58 -4.84 11.56
N HIS A 93 -16.92 -6.13 11.51
CA HIS A 93 -18.22 -6.62 11.96
C HIS A 93 -18.45 -6.33 13.45
N GLU A 94 -17.45 -6.58 14.30
CA GLU A 94 -17.52 -6.23 15.72
C GLU A 94 -17.64 -4.71 15.93
N ALA A 95 -16.94 -3.88 15.14
CA ALA A 95 -17.10 -2.43 15.19
C ALA A 95 -18.56 -2.03 14.93
N LEU A 96 -19.17 -2.56 13.87
CA LEU A 96 -20.56 -2.30 13.50
C LEU A 96 -21.59 -2.87 14.48
N ARG A 97 -21.26 -3.95 15.19
CA ARG A 97 -22.14 -4.48 16.25
C ARG A 97 -22.29 -3.50 17.41
N ARG A 98 -21.27 -2.66 17.65
CA ARG A 98 -21.23 -1.65 18.73
C ARG A 98 -21.75 -0.30 18.26
N ASP A 99 -21.40 0.07 17.04
CA ASP A 99 -21.88 1.29 16.41
C ASP A 99 -22.25 1.00 14.94
N PRO A 100 -23.53 0.71 14.67
CA PRO A 100 -24.03 0.43 13.31
C PRO A 100 -23.86 1.60 12.33
N ASP A 101 -23.70 2.82 12.85
CA ASP A 101 -23.59 4.06 12.09
C ASP A 101 -22.14 4.58 12.00
N LEU A 102 -21.16 3.73 12.35
CA LEU A 102 -19.76 4.07 12.23
C LEU A 102 -19.31 4.07 10.76
N ALA A 103 -19.38 5.24 10.13
CA ALA A 103 -19.02 5.44 8.72
C ALA A 103 -17.63 4.89 8.35
N ALA A 104 -16.65 5.01 9.26
CA ALA A 104 -15.30 4.50 9.05
C ALA A 104 -15.25 2.97 8.93
N ALA A 105 -16.10 2.24 9.64
CA ALA A 105 -16.18 0.78 9.52
C ALA A 105 -16.83 0.36 8.20
N HIS A 106 -17.90 1.03 7.78
CA HIS A 106 -18.53 0.84 6.45
C HIS A 106 -17.56 1.14 5.31
N TYR A 107 -16.80 2.23 5.41
CA TYR A 107 -15.76 2.53 4.44
C TYR A 107 -14.65 1.47 4.46
N ASN A 108 -14.01 1.19 5.59
CA ASN A 108 -12.84 0.29 5.60
C ASN A 108 -13.18 -1.17 5.24
N GLN A 109 -14.40 -1.64 5.49
CA GLN A 109 -14.77 -3.01 5.17
C GLN A 109 -14.99 -3.24 3.67
N HIS A 110 -15.25 -2.20 2.86
CA HIS A 110 -15.52 -2.39 1.43
C HIS A 110 -14.34 -3.12 0.75
N ALA A 111 -13.11 -2.77 1.13
CA ALA A 111 -11.89 -3.34 0.56
C ALA A 111 -11.75 -4.85 0.83
N VAL A 112 -12.17 -5.32 2.02
CA VAL A 112 -12.14 -6.75 2.36
C VAL A 112 -13.39 -7.51 1.92
N LEU A 113 -14.43 -6.79 1.50
CA LEU A 113 -15.67 -7.35 0.94
C LEU A 113 -15.67 -7.34 -0.59
N PHE A 114 -14.71 -6.67 -1.22
CA PHE A 114 -14.66 -6.53 -2.66
C PHE A 114 -14.33 -7.86 -3.32
N ASP A 115 -15.25 -8.32 -4.16
CA ASP A 115 -15.05 -9.37 -5.16
C ASP A 115 -15.50 -8.78 -6.49
N GLU A 116 -14.66 -8.89 -7.52
CA GLU A 116 -14.97 -8.38 -8.85
C GLU A 116 -16.18 -9.08 -9.49
N HIS A 117 -16.43 -10.35 -9.15
CA HIS A 117 -17.57 -11.11 -9.68
C HIS A 117 -18.85 -10.94 -8.85
N ASP A 118 -18.72 -10.55 -7.57
CA ASP A 118 -19.83 -10.20 -6.70
C ASP A 118 -19.49 -8.93 -5.88
N PRO A 119 -19.56 -7.75 -6.51
CA PRO A 119 -19.18 -6.49 -5.86
C PRO A 119 -20.26 -5.97 -4.91
N THR A 120 -21.43 -6.62 -4.84
CA THR A 120 -22.59 -6.12 -4.10
C THR A 120 -22.29 -5.83 -2.63
N PRO A 121 -21.59 -6.71 -1.87
CA PRO A 121 -21.29 -6.42 -0.47
C PRO A 121 -20.41 -5.17 -0.28
N ALA A 122 -19.44 -4.94 -1.17
CA ALA A 122 -18.57 -3.76 -1.11
C ALA A 122 -19.33 -2.48 -1.48
N VAL A 123 -20.18 -2.53 -2.51
CA VAL A 123 -21.02 -1.40 -2.92
C VAL A 123 -21.99 -1.00 -1.81
N VAL A 124 -22.68 -1.97 -1.19
CA VAL A 124 -23.60 -1.70 -0.06
C VAL A 124 -22.86 -1.04 1.12
N ALA A 125 -21.65 -1.51 1.43
CA ALA A 125 -20.84 -0.91 2.49
C ALA A 125 -20.46 0.55 2.15
N LEU A 126 -20.05 0.82 0.91
CA LEU A 126 -19.74 2.18 0.45
C LEU A 126 -20.97 3.09 0.40
N GLU A 127 -22.14 2.59 0.00
CA GLU A 127 -23.40 3.33 0.03
C GLU A 127 -23.77 3.73 1.46
N ARG A 128 -23.62 2.79 2.41
CA ARG A 128 -23.86 3.10 3.82
C ARG A 128 -22.87 4.14 4.34
N ALA A 129 -21.58 3.99 4.02
CA ALA A 129 -20.57 5.00 4.35
C ALA A 129 -20.91 6.38 3.75
N ALA A 130 -21.37 6.42 2.50
CA ALA A 130 -21.73 7.66 1.80
C ALA A 130 -22.95 8.32 2.43
N SER A 131 -23.95 7.54 2.87
CA SER A 131 -25.13 8.09 3.57
C SER A 131 -24.78 8.72 4.93
N LEU A 132 -23.78 8.16 5.61
CA LEU A 132 -23.35 8.60 6.94
C LEU A 132 -22.38 9.78 6.87
N ARG A 133 -21.53 9.83 5.84
CA ARG A 133 -20.64 10.97 5.54
C ARG A 133 -20.64 11.32 4.05
N PRO A 134 -21.63 12.13 3.61
CA PRO A 134 -21.77 12.50 2.19
C PRO A 134 -20.63 13.35 1.63
N ASP A 135 -19.83 13.98 2.49
CA ASP A 135 -18.69 14.83 2.15
C ASP A 135 -17.36 14.06 2.07
N HIS A 136 -17.34 12.77 2.45
CA HIS A 136 -16.11 11.98 2.41
C HIS A 136 -15.71 11.64 0.98
N LEU A 137 -14.72 12.38 0.47
CA LEU A 137 -14.26 12.33 -0.92
C LEU A 137 -13.90 10.91 -1.37
N ASP A 138 -13.11 10.18 -0.59
CA ASP A 138 -12.69 8.82 -0.92
C ASP A 138 -13.88 7.88 -1.06
N THR A 139 -14.87 7.98 -0.17
CA THR A 139 -16.09 7.15 -0.27
C THR A 139 -16.85 7.45 -1.56
N ARG A 140 -17.00 8.74 -1.91
CA ARG A 140 -17.67 9.15 -3.16
C ARG A 140 -16.95 8.62 -4.38
N PHE A 141 -15.62 8.76 -4.40
CA PHE A 141 -14.79 8.28 -5.49
C PHE A 141 -14.89 6.77 -5.66
N TYR A 142 -14.61 5.98 -4.60
CA TYR A 142 -14.61 4.53 -4.73
C TYR A 142 -15.99 3.97 -5.05
N LEU A 143 -17.06 4.54 -4.48
CA LEU A 143 -18.43 4.14 -4.84
C LEU A 143 -18.72 4.42 -6.32
N GLY A 144 -18.36 5.62 -6.80
CA GLY A 144 -18.56 6.00 -8.20
C GLY A 144 -17.73 5.16 -9.16
N ALA A 145 -16.45 4.95 -8.85
CA ALA A 145 -15.53 4.14 -9.62
C ALA A 145 -16.00 2.68 -9.74
N LEU A 146 -16.40 2.05 -8.63
CA LEU A 146 -16.93 0.68 -8.67
C LEU A 146 -18.22 0.60 -9.49
N ARG A 147 -19.15 1.54 -9.30
CA ARG A 147 -20.40 1.56 -10.08
C ARG A 147 -20.13 1.68 -11.57
N ARG A 148 -19.19 2.54 -11.95
CA ARG A 148 -18.86 2.78 -13.35
C ARG A 148 -18.11 1.62 -13.99
N LEU A 149 -17.05 1.10 -13.35
CA LEU A 149 -16.24 0.00 -13.88
C LEU A 149 -17.04 -1.31 -14.02
N LEU A 150 -18.04 -1.51 -13.17
CA LEU A 150 -18.85 -2.73 -13.11
C LEU A 150 -20.24 -2.56 -13.75
N GLY A 151 -20.50 -1.42 -14.40
CA GLY A 151 -21.75 -1.18 -15.14
C GLY A 151 -23.01 -1.08 -14.26
N LEU A 152 -22.86 -0.70 -12.99
CA LEU A 152 -23.95 -0.56 -12.00
C LEU A 152 -24.56 0.86 -11.98
N GLY A 153 -23.97 1.83 -12.67
CA GLY A 153 -24.46 3.20 -12.78
C GLY A 153 -23.36 4.24 -12.93
N GLU A 154 -23.73 5.51 -12.88
CA GLU A 154 -22.80 6.64 -13.03
C GLU A 154 -22.08 6.97 -11.70
N ALA A 155 -20.87 7.53 -11.84
CA ALA A 155 -20.10 8.06 -10.73
C ALA A 155 -20.63 9.44 -10.30
N ALA A 156 -20.54 9.76 -9.01
CA ALA A 156 -20.83 11.11 -8.54
C ALA A 156 -19.76 12.08 -9.06
N VAL A 157 -20.17 13.27 -9.52
CA VAL A 157 -19.24 14.34 -9.91
C VAL A 157 -18.39 14.72 -8.70
N LEU A 158 -17.07 14.68 -8.83
CA LEU A 158 -16.13 15.07 -7.78
C LEU A 158 -15.82 16.57 -7.86
N PRO A 159 -15.38 17.20 -6.75
CA PRO A 159 -14.86 18.57 -6.76
C PRO A 159 -13.68 18.72 -7.74
N GLU A 160 -13.46 19.92 -8.26
CA GLU A 160 -12.38 20.19 -9.22
C GLU A 160 -10.99 19.85 -8.67
N GLU A 161 -10.77 20.08 -7.37
CA GLU A 161 -9.51 19.77 -6.70
C GLU A 161 -9.22 18.27 -6.68
N ALA A 162 -10.23 17.43 -6.89
CA ALA A 162 -10.16 15.98 -6.93
C ALA A 162 -10.16 15.40 -8.35
N ARG A 163 -10.01 16.24 -9.40
CA ARG A 163 -10.06 15.82 -10.82
C ARG A 163 -9.08 14.70 -11.16
N PHE A 164 -7.94 14.62 -10.48
CA PHE A 164 -6.95 13.54 -10.65
C PHE A 164 -7.55 12.14 -10.39
N LEU A 165 -8.59 12.02 -9.56
CA LEU A 165 -9.31 10.77 -9.32
C LEU A 165 -10.13 10.36 -10.56
N ASP A 166 -10.85 11.30 -11.17
CA ASP A 166 -11.60 11.05 -12.40
C ASP A 166 -10.67 10.76 -13.59
N GLU A 167 -9.53 11.46 -13.68
CA GLU A 167 -8.48 11.17 -14.68
C GLU A 167 -7.91 9.76 -14.50
N SER A 168 -7.70 9.31 -13.25
CA SER A 168 -7.23 7.96 -12.95
C SER A 168 -8.26 6.90 -13.35
N LEU A 169 -9.54 7.14 -13.07
CA LEU A 169 -10.63 6.25 -13.48
C LEU A 169 -10.72 6.16 -15.01
N ALA A 170 -10.68 7.30 -15.72
CA ALA A 170 -10.69 7.33 -17.17
C ALA A 170 -9.48 6.60 -17.78
N PHE A 171 -8.31 6.70 -17.14
CA PHE A 171 -7.12 5.95 -17.54
C PHE A 171 -7.34 4.44 -17.40
N VAL A 172 -7.86 3.97 -16.26
CA VAL A 172 -8.18 2.55 -16.05
C VAL A 172 -9.19 2.06 -17.09
N GLU A 173 -10.24 2.84 -17.39
CA GLU A 173 -11.22 2.50 -18.42
C GLU A 173 -10.60 2.36 -19.81
N ALA A 174 -9.67 3.24 -20.17
CA ALA A 174 -9.03 3.25 -21.48
C ALA A 174 -8.02 2.10 -21.67
N HIS A 175 -7.44 1.58 -20.58
CA HIS A 175 -6.36 0.60 -20.63
C HIS A 175 -6.76 -0.81 -20.19
N ARG A 176 -7.92 -0.98 -19.56
CA ARG A 176 -8.41 -2.31 -19.18
C ARG A 176 -8.93 -3.09 -20.39
N THR A 177 -8.69 -4.39 -20.39
CA THR A 177 -9.34 -5.37 -21.28
C THR A 177 -10.28 -6.27 -20.47
N ALA A 178 -10.87 -7.28 -21.12
CA ALA A 178 -11.68 -8.28 -20.41
C ALA A 178 -10.85 -9.16 -19.46
N GLU A 179 -9.53 -9.23 -19.70
CA GLU A 179 -8.57 -9.99 -18.89
C GLU A 179 -7.97 -9.16 -17.74
N THR A 180 -8.09 -7.83 -17.80
CA THR A 180 -7.60 -6.95 -16.72
C THR A 180 -8.45 -7.14 -15.47
N ARG A 181 -7.81 -7.47 -14.35
CA ARG A 181 -8.46 -7.73 -13.06
C ARG A 181 -8.51 -6.47 -12.20
N LEU A 182 -9.58 -6.33 -11.42
CA LEU A 182 -9.69 -5.29 -10.39
C LEU A 182 -9.48 -5.88 -9.00
N PHE A 183 -8.77 -5.14 -8.14
CA PHE A 183 -8.54 -5.49 -6.74
C PHE A 183 -8.80 -4.31 -5.81
N ALA A 184 -8.98 -4.58 -4.52
CA ALA A 184 -9.09 -3.58 -3.47
C ALA A 184 -8.10 -3.81 -2.33
N ASP A 185 -7.03 -4.56 -2.58
CA ASP A 185 -6.03 -4.89 -1.57
C ASP A 185 -4.65 -5.14 -2.20
N THR A 186 -3.60 -4.72 -1.47
CA THR A 186 -2.21 -4.77 -1.91
C THR A 186 -1.74 -6.19 -2.17
N PHE A 187 -2.08 -7.12 -1.28
CA PHE A 187 -1.54 -8.46 -1.32
C PHE A 187 -2.21 -9.35 -2.38
N ASP A 188 -3.50 -9.15 -2.65
CA ASP A 188 -4.14 -9.83 -3.79
C ASP A 188 -3.58 -9.32 -5.12
N THR A 189 -3.33 -8.00 -5.22
CA THR A 189 -2.73 -7.39 -6.40
C THR A 189 -1.33 -7.95 -6.67
N LEU A 190 -0.51 -8.08 -5.61
CA LEU A 190 0.82 -8.69 -5.69
C LEU A 190 0.75 -10.19 -6.03
N ASP A 191 -0.20 -10.93 -5.45
CA ASP A 191 -0.38 -12.35 -5.73
C ASP A 191 -0.78 -12.58 -7.19
N ALA A 192 -1.66 -11.73 -7.73
CA ALA A 192 -2.01 -11.73 -9.15
C ALA A 192 -0.81 -11.38 -10.04
N ALA A 193 0.00 -10.39 -9.66
CA ALA A 193 1.21 -10.04 -10.40
C ALA A 193 2.24 -11.18 -10.44
N LEU A 194 2.49 -11.83 -9.30
CA LEU A 194 3.40 -12.97 -9.19
C LEU A 194 2.94 -14.15 -10.05
N ALA A 195 1.62 -14.40 -10.11
CA ALA A 195 1.04 -15.43 -10.96
C ALA A 195 1.21 -15.15 -12.47
N GLN A 196 1.32 -13.87 -12.86
CA GLN A 196 1.56 -13.46 -14.25
C GLN A 196 3.06 -13.35 -14.59
N ALA A 197 3.93 -13.24 -13.59
CA ALA A 197 5.39 -13.16 -13.73
C ALA A 197 6.02 -14.54 -14.08
N ARG A 198 5.77 -15.01 -15.31
CA ARG A 198 6.12 -16.34 -15.81
C ARG A 198 7.57 -16.54 -16.25
N LEU A 199 8.34 -15.46 -16.37
CA LEU A 199 9.76 -15.57 -16.69
C LEU A 199 10.52 -16.26 -15.55
N PRO A 200 11.56 -17.06 -15.83
CA PRO A 200 12.55 -17.39 -14.82
C PRO A 200 13.34 -16.13 -14.49
N GLY A 201 13.68 -15.91 -13.22
CA GLY A 201 14.41 -14.70 -12.86
C GLY A 201 14.28 -14.30 -11.40
N ALA A 202 14.96 -13.20 -11.09
CA ALA A 202 14.87 -12.57 -9.79
C ALA A 202 13.64 -11.66 -9.68
N ILE A 203 13.28 -11.36 -8.43
CA ILE A 203 12.29 -10.37 -8.05
C ILE A 203 13.05 -9.18 -7.44
N VAL A 204 12.69 -7.97 -7.84
CA VAL A 204 13.26 -6.73 -7.31
C VAL A 204 12.15 -5.89 -6.70
N GLU A 205 12.40 -5.29 -5.54
CA GLU A 205 11.59 -4.24 -4.93
C GLU A 205 12.42 -2.97 -4.81
N LEU A 206 11.90 -1.89 -5.38
CA LEU A 206 12.44 -0.54 -5.31
C LEU A 206 11.55 0.23 -4.33
N GLY A 207 12.11 0.73 -3.23
CA GLY A 207 11.33 1.41 -2.18
C GLY A 207 10.84 0.49 -1.07
N VAL A 208 11.73 -0.30 -0.45
CA VAL A 208 11.36 -1.28 0.59
C VAL A 208 10.67 -0.65 1.80
N ARG A 209 11.14 0.51 2.26
CA ARG A 209 10.70 1.25 3.46
C ARG A 209 10.54 0.38 4.72
N HIS A 210 9.35 -0.17 4.97
CA HIS A 210 9.04 -1.02 6.14
C HIS A 210 9.15 -2.53 5.86
N GLY A 211 9.43 -2.91 4.60
CA GLY A 211 9.53 -4.29 4.14
C GLY A 211 8.21 -5.05 4.13
N THR A 212 7.06 -4.35 4.08
CA THR A 212 5.74 -5.01 4.09
C THR A 212 5.50 -5.79 2.81
N THR A 213 5.72 -5.16 1.66
CA THR A 213 5.68 -5.82 0.35
C THR A 213 6.83 -6.81 0.21
N LEU A 214 8.04 -6.46 0.65
CA LEU A 214 9.19 -7.37 0.61
C LEU A 214 8.97 -8.69 1.33
N ARG A 215 8.39 -8.66 2.54
CA ARG A 215 8.03 -9.88 3.28
C ARG A 215 7.04 -10.74 2.51
N HIS A 216 6.07 -10.11 1.84
CA HIS A 216 5.07 -10.81 1.05
C HIS A 216 5.67 -11.44 -0.21
N LEU A 217 6.56 -10.71 -0.90
CA LEU A 217 7.28 -11.21 -2.08
C LEU A 217 8.19 -12.38 -1.72
N VAL A 218 9.00 -12.26 -0.65
CA VAL A 218 9.87 -13.35 -0.17
C VAL A 218 9.08 -14.62 0.14
N ALA A 219 7.94 -14.49 0.83
CA ALA A 219 7.10 -15.64 1.20
C ALA A 219 6.52 -16.39 -0.02
N ARG A 220 6.54 -15.79 -1.22
CA ARG A 220 5.95 -16.33 -2.46
C ARG A 220 6.94 -16.40 -3.63
N ALA A 221 8.21 -16.12 -3.40
CA ALA A 221 9.23 -16.08 -4.43
C ALA A 221 9.53 -17.47 -5.01
N GLY A 222 9.25 -18.54 -4.26
CA GLY A 222 9.71 -19.89 -4.59
C GLY A 222 11.23 -19.91 -4.61
N ASP A 223 11.82 -20.39 -5.71
CA ASP A 223 13.28 -20.44 -5.89
C ASP A 223 13.89 -19.12 -6.41
N SER A 224 13.06 -18.09 -6.67
CA SER A 224 13.56 -16.80 -7.15
C SER A 224 14.31 -16.05 -6.04
N ALA A 225 15.49 -15.53 -6.38
CA ALA A 225 16.17 -14.57 -5.52
C ALA A 225 15.35 -13.26 -5.44
N VAL A 226 15.24 -12.70 -4.23
CA VAL A 226 14.55 -11.43 -3.98
C VAL A 226 15.55 -10.38 -3.53
N PHE A 227 15.54 -9.24 -4.21
CA PHE A 227 16.39 -8.10 -3.92
C PHE A 227 15.55 -6.88 -3.54
N GLY A 228 15.96 -6.17 -2.50
CA GLY A 228 15.32 -4.92 -2.08
C GLY A 228 16.32 -3.76 -2.16
N PHE A 229 15.84 -2.58 -2.57
CA PHE A 229 16.66 -1.36 -2.64
C PHE A 229 15.93 -0.22 -1.94
N ASP A 230 16.60 0.43 -0.99
CA ASP A 230 16.06 1.59 -0.28
C ASP A 230 17.17 2.36 0.45
N SER A 231 16.98 3.67 0.63
CA SER A 231 17.89 4.50 1.44
C SER A 231 17.61 4.37 2.95
N PHE A 232 16.36 4.10 3.31
CA PHE A 232 15.71 4.20 4.63
C PHE A 232 15.74 5.62 5.22
N GLU A 233 16.22 6.59 4.44
CA GLU A 233 16.37 7.99 4.81
C GLU A 233 15.18 8.86 4.39
N GLY A 234 14.19 8.26 3.72
CA GLY A 234 13.00 8.94 3.22
C GLY A 234 13.21 9.54 1.83
N LEU A 235 12.27 10.39 1.42
CA LEU A 235 12.32 11.06 0.11
C LEU A 235 13.63 11.86 -0.05
N PRO A 236 14.35 11.72 -1.17
CA PRO A 236 15.58 12.49 -1.40
C PRO A 236 15.29 13.99 -1.63
N GLU A 237 14.08 14.31 -2.08
CA GLU A 237 13.60 15.67 -2.36
C GLU A 237 12.11 15.82 -2.00
N ALA A 238 11.58 17.04 -2.06
CA ALA A 238 10.18 17.28 -1.72
C ALA A 238 9.23 16.74 -2.80
N TRP A 239 8.11 16.13 -2.40
CA TRP A 239 7.15 15.49 -3.31
C TRP A 239 5.70 15.76 -2.87
N GLN A 240 4.84 16.23 -3.79
CA GLN A 240 3.42 16.50 -3.53
C GLN A 240 3.14 17.30 -2.24
N GLY A 241 3.95 18.35 -1.97
CA GLY A 241 3.83 19.18 -0.77
C GLY A 241 4.43 18.55 0.50
N GLN A 242 5.00 17.35 0.40
CA GLN A 242 5.72 16.68 1.47
C GLN A 242 7.20 17.04 1.45
N PRO A 243 7.83 17.30 2.61
CA PRO A 243 9.24 17.68 2.67
C PRO A 243 10.16 16.48 2.40
N ALA A 244 11.38 16.78 1.93
CA ALA A 244 12.47 15.79 1.87
C ALA A 244 12.70 15.14 3.25
N GLY A 245 13.08 13.87 3.25
CA GLY A 245 13.28 13.07 4.45
C GLY A 245 11.99 12.59 5.14
N LEU A 246 10.81 12.84 4.57
CA LEU A 246 9.59 12.15 5.00
C LEU A 246 9.66 10.66 4.60
N TYR A 247 8.96 9.80 5.35
CA TYR A 247 8.95 8.33 5.22
C TYR A 247 10.21 7.58 5.66
N ARG A 248 11.05 8.22 6.47
CA ARG A 248 12.18 7.56 7.16
C ARG A 248 11.77 6.30 7.89
N ALA A 249 12.54 5.22 7.67
CA ALA A 249 12.31 3.93 8.30
C ALA A 249 13.62 3.25 8.75
N PRO A 250 14.54 3.93 9.48
CA PRO A 250 15.83 3.35 9.86
C PRO A 250 15.69 2.09 10.73
N GLY A 251 14.60 1.96 11.49
CA GLY A 251 14.30 0.78 12.30
C GLY A 251 13.81 -0.43 11.51
N ALA A 252 13.50 -0.29 10.22
CA ALA A 252 12.98 -1.39 9.41
C ALA A 252 14.04 -2.47 9.16
N LEU A 253 15.32 -2.10 9.05
CA LEU A 253 16.43 -3.00 8.74
C LEU A 253 16.52 -4.21 9.69
N SER A 254 16.21 -4.02 10.98
CA SER A 254 16.23 -5.10 11.98
C SER A 254 15.08 -6.09 11.87
N HIS A 255 14.11 -5.83 10.97
CA HIS A 255 12.87 -6.59 10.83
C HIS A 255 12.60 -7.04 9.39
N LEU A 256 13.55 -6.86 8.48
CA LEU A 256 13.47 -7.35 7.11
C LEU A 256 13.63 -8.87 7.07
N PRO A 257 13.01 -9.56 6.10
CA PRO A 257 13.12 -11.00 5.97
C PRO A 257 14.59 -11.40 5.66
N PRO A 258 15.15 -12.41 6.34
CA PRO A 258 16.56 -12.77 6.20
C PRO A 258 16.92 -13.30 4.81
N ASP A 259 15.94 -13.81 4.08
CA ASP A 259 16.12 -14.37 2.73
C ASP A 259 16.12 -13.29 1.63
N ALA A 260 15.77 -12.03 1.96
CA ALA A 260 15.91 -10.92 1.03
C ALA A 260 17.34 -10.34 1.08
N ARG A 261 17.88 -10.04 -0.10
CA ARG A 261 19.15 -9.31 -0.23
C ARG A 261 18.85 -7.83 -0.38
N VAL A 262 19.06 -7.06 0.69
CA VAL A 262 18.70 -5.64 0.73
C VAL A 262 19.95 -4.77 0.58
N ALA A 263 19.96 -3.92 -0.44
CA ALA A 263 21.00 -2.93 -0.64
C ALA A 263 20.55 -1.57 -0.08
N VAL A 264 21.28 -1.09 0.93
CA VAL A 264 21.00 0.19 1.60
C VAL A 264 21.74 1.32 0.90
N GLY A 265 21.00 2.33 0.45
CA GLY A 265 21.54 3.53 -0.21
C GLY A 265 20.66 4.04 -1.34
N LEU A 266 21.02 5.19 -1.93
CA LEU A 266 20.34 5.73 -3.09
C LEU A 266 20.48 4.78 -4.30
N PHE A 267 19.48 4.76 -5.18
CA PHE A 267 19.49 3.94 -6.39
C PHE A 267 20.72 4.17 -7.27
N ALA A 268 21.16 5.42 -7.40
CA ALA A 268 22.38 5.79 -8.12
C ALA A 268 23.66 5.11 -7.59
N ASP A 269 23.69 4.73 -6.30
CA ASP A 269 24.84 4.09 -5.67
C ASP A 269 24.72 2.56 -5.60
N THR A 270 23.49 2.05 -5.46
CA THR A 270 23.21 0.63 -5.19
C THR A 270 22.91 -0.16 -6.45
N LEU A 271 22.11 0.36 -7.37
CA LEU A 271 21.69 -0.37 -8.57
C LEU A 271 22.83 -0.62 -9.56
N PRO A 272 23.82 0.27 -9.79
CA PRO A 272 24.95 -0.05 -10.65
C PRO A 272 25.80 -1.22 -10.13
N ARG A 273 25.93 -1.37 -8.81
CA ARG A 273 26.67 -2.49 -8.19
C ARG A 273 25.90 -3.79 -8.36
N PHE A 274 24.60 -3.77 -8.10
CA PHE A 274 23.72 -4.89 -8.43
C PHE A 274 23.84 -5.25 -9.91
N ALA A 275 23.84 -4.24 -10.78
CA ALA A 275 23.85 -4.47 -12.21
C ALA A 275 25.17 -5.06 -12.73
N ALA A 276 26.28 -4.85 -12.02
CA ALA A 276 27.58 -5.45 -12.33
C ALA A 276 27.62 -6.95 -12.02
N GLU A 277 26.89 -7.41 -11.01
CA GLU A 277 26.93 -8.80 -10.52
C GLU A 277 25.75 -9.64 -11.01
N HIS A 278 24.59 -9.02 -11.25
CA HIS A 278 23.39 -9.73 -11.65
C HIS A 278 23.49 -10.26 -13.08
N THR A 279 22.82 -11.37 -13.37
CA THR A 279 22.89 -12.04 -14.68
C THR A 279 21.57 -12.59 -15.18
N ALA A 280 20.62 -12.90 -14.31
CA ALA A 280 19.31 -13.46 -14.68
C ALA A 280 18.31 -12.37 -15.09
N PRO A 281 17.27 -12.67 -15.89
CA PRO A 281 16.16 -11.74 -16.12
C PRO A 281 15.47 -11.33 -14.81
N LEU A 282 14.77 -10.20 -14.85
CA LEU A 282 13.85 -9.81 -13.79
C LEU A 282 12.46 -10.30 -14.19
N ARG A 283 11.89 -11.23 -13.43
CA ARG A 283 10.53 -11.72 -13.71
C ARG A 283 9.48 -10.76 -13.18
N LEU A 284 9.77 -10.10 -12.06
CA LEU A 284 8.92 -9.10 -11.43
C LEU A 284 9.77 -7.97 -10.85
N VAL A 285 9.33 -6.74 -11.06
CA VAL A 285 9.85 -5.56 -10.37
C VAL A 285 8.69 -4.84 -9.70
N HIS A 286 8.72 -4.75 -8.37
CA HIS A 286 7.87 -3.86 -7.60
C HIS A 286 8.53 -2.48 -7.55
N VAL A 287 7.76 -1.47 -7.94
CA VAL A 287 8.20 -0.10 -8.22
C VAL A 287 7.44 0.82 -7.25
N ASP A 288 8.11 1.24 -6.19
CA ASP A 288 7.64 2.21 -5.20
C ASP A 288 8.72 3.28 -5.05
N CYS A 289 8.97 4.00 -6.14
CA CYS A 289 10.06 4.99 -6.21
C CYS A 289 9.59 6.41 -5.87
N ASP A 290 8.26 6.62 -5.84
CA ASP A 290 7.50 7.87 -5.70
C ASP A 290 7.74 8.92 -6.82
N LEU A 291 8.99 9.09 -7.25
CA LEU A 291 9.47 10.17 -8.09
C LEU A 291 9.85 9.69 -9.50
N HIS A 292 9.47 10.45 -10.53
CA HIS A 292 9.89 10.23 -11.91
C HIS A 292 11.40 9.97 -12.03
N ARG A 293 12.22 10.83 -11.42
CA ARG A 293 13.67 10.75 -11.50
C ARG A 293 14.20 9.44 -10.91
N SER A 294 13.73 9.07 -9.71
CA SER A 294 14.12 7.83 -9.05
C SER A 294 13.75 6.61 -9.90
N THR A 295 12.54 6.59 -10.47
CA THR A 295 12.06 5.52 -11.34
C THR A 295 12.86 5.42 -12.63
N ALA A 296 13.17 6.57 -13.26
CA ALA A 296 13.95 6.63 -14.48
C ALA A 296 15.41 6.14 -14.26
N GLU A 297 16.04 6.56 -13.17
CA GLU A 297 17.38 6.09 -12.77
C GLU A 297 17.36 4.57 -12.51
N ALA A 298 16.34 4.05 -11.83
CA ALA A 298 16.21 2.64 -11.58
C ALA A 298 15.99 1.82 -12.86
N PHE A 299 15.09 2.28 -13.74
CA PHE A 299 14.87 1.64 -15.04
C PHE A 299 16.11 1.69 -15.94
N ALA A 300 16.91 2.75 -15.89
CA ALA A 300 18.16 2.82 -16.64
C ALA A 300 19.19 1.78 -16.13
N ALA A 301 19.31 1.60 -14.81
CA ALA A 301 20.22 0.62 -14.22
C ALA A 301 19.77 -0.83 -14.47
N LEU A 302 18.45 -1.07 -14.47
CA LEU A 302 17.85 -2.39 -14.69
C LEU A 302 17.56 -2.72 -16.15
N ASP A 303 17.78 -1.77 -17.07
CA ASP A 303 17.33 -1.79 -18.47
C ASP A 303 17.62 -3.12 -19.18
N ARG A 304 18.82 -3.70 -18.97
CA ARG A 304 19.23 -4.97 -19.62
C ARG A 304 18.34 -6.18 -19.28
N TRP A 305 17.58 -6.14 -18.19
CA TRP A 305 16.70 -7.24 -17.76
C TRP A 305 15.21 -6.93 -17.85
N LEU A 306 14.84 -5.67 -18.11
CA LEU A 306 13.46 -5.27 -18.39
C LEU A 306 13.11 -5.67 -19.83
N ILE A 307 12.73 -6.93 -20.00
CA ILE A 307 12.43 -7.57 -21.28
C ILE A 307 10.94 -7.87 -21.43
N ALA A 308 10.51 -8.20 -22.64
CA ALA A 308 9.16 -8.71 -22.88
C ALA A 308 8.85 -9.91 -21.95
N GLY A 309 7.71 -9.85 -21.27
CA GLY A 309 7.29 -10.80 -20.23
C GLY A 309 7.62 -10.37 -18.80
N THR A 310 8.46 -9.34 -18.59
CA THR A 310 8.70 -8.77 -17.26
C THR A 310 7.40 -8.16 -16.73
N VAL A 311 7.05 -8.47 -15.48
CA VAL A 311 5.93 -7.85 -14.79
C VAL A 311 6.42 -6.71 -13.91
N LEU A 312 5.82 -5.54 -14.05
CA LEU A 312 6.02 -4.39 -13.19
C LEU A 312 4.79 -4.21 -12.31
N VAL A 313 4.98 -4.00 -11.01
CA VAL A 313 3.92 -3.62 -10.07
C VAL A 313 4.25 -2.25 -9.54
N PHE A 314 3.41 -1.27 -9.84
CA PHE A 314 3.58 0.09 -9.34
C PHE A 314 2.68 0.30 -8.12
N ASP A 315 3.23 0.88 -7.05
CA ASP A 315 2.46 1.42 -5.92
C ASP A 315 2.25 2.93 -6.12
N GLU A 316 1.15 3.49 -5.62
CA GLU A 316 0.82 4.93 -5.76
C GLU A 316 0.78 5.47 -7.23
N TYR A 317 0.63 4.57 -8.21
CA TYR A 317 0.62 4.83 -9.66
C TYR A 317 -0.55 5.69 -10.15
N LEU A 318 -1.68 5.65 -9.45
CA LEU A 318 -2.93 6.33 -9.80
C LEU A 318 -3.47 7.07 -8.57
N CYS A 319 -4.52 7.87 -8.76
CA CYS A 319 -5.25 8.51 -7.67
C CYS A 319 -4.41 9.47 -6.80
N ASN A 320 -3.33 10.01 -7.38
CA ASN A 320 -2.53 11.07 -6.78
C ASN A 320 -2.47 12.29 -7.72
N PRO A 321 -2.43 13.53 -7.20
CA PRO A 321 -2.24 14.71 -8.03
C PRO A 321 -0.96 14.62 -8.88
N GLY A 322 -1.09 14.75 -10.20
CA GLY A 322 0.06 14.73 -11.12
C GLY A 322 0.69 13.34 -11.34
N TRP A 323 -0.02 12.25 -11.01
CA TRP A 323 0.47 10.88 -11.18
C TRP A 323 1.04 10.58 -12.58
N GLN A 324 0.53 11.26 -13.62
CA GLN A 324 1.00 11.13 -15.00
C GLN A 324 2.47 11.56 -15.19
N GLU A 325 2.97 12.47 -14.35
CA GLU A 325 4.32 13.04 -14.46
C GLU A 325 5.38 12.23 -13.71
N GLU A 326 4.97 11.27 -12.87
CA GLU A 326 5.86 10.50 -12.00
C GLU A 326 6.25 9.15 -12.62
N GLU A 327 5.91 8.03 -11.97
CA GLU A 327 6.27 6.69 -12.42
C GLU A 327 5.64 6.32 -13.78
N HIS A 328 4.44 6.86 -14.06
CA HIS A 328 3.77 6.69 -15.35
C HIS A 328 4.61 7.22 -16.51
N ARG A 329 5.19 8.42 -16.35
CA ARG A 329 6.07 9.03 -17.34
C ARG A 329 7.35 8.22 -17.51
N ALA A 330 7.97 7.76 -16.42
CA ALA A 330 9.17 6.94 -16.49
C ALA A 330 8.92 5.60 -17.22
N LEU A 331 7.76 4.98 -17.02
CA LEU A 331 7.33 3.81 -17.80
C LEU A 331 7.21 4.15 -19.29
N GLY A 332 6.56 5.27 -19.65
CA GLY A 332 6.44 5.72 -21.04
C GLY A 332 7.80 5.91 -21.72
N GLU A 333 8.76 6.50 -21.02
CA GLU A 333 10.13 6.70 -21.49
C GLU A 333 10.90 5.37 -21.66
N LEU A 334 10.73 4.42 -20.74
CA LEU A 334 11.26 3.06 -20.87
C LEU A 334 10.71 2.35 -22.11
N LEU A 335 9.39 2.37 -22.28
CA LEU A 335 8.71 1.72 -23.40
C LEU A 335 9.17 2.30 -24.75
N ALA A 336 9.21 3.63 -24.86
CA ALA A 336 9.68 4.32 -26.06
C ALA A 336 11.15 4.00 -26.39
N ARG A 337 12.04 4.04 -25.38
CA ARG A 337 13.47 3.74 -25.56
C ARG A 337 13.71 2.30 -26.01
N ARG A 338 12.91 1.35 -25.52
CA ARG A 338 13.06 -0.08 -25.79
C ARG A 338 12.22 -0.57 -26.98
N GLY A 339 11.36 0.27 -27.54
CA GLY A 339 10.40 -0.14 -28.56
C GLY A 339 9.43 -1.20 -28.05
N LEU A 340 9.09 -1.17 -26.76
CA LEU A 340 8.17 -2.10 -26.10
C LEU A 340 6.79 -1.47 -25.94
N SER A 341 5.81 -2.32 -25.68
CA SER A 341 4.46 -1.94 -25.24
C SER A 341 4.16 -2.52 -23.85
N ALA A 342 3.03 -2.12 -23.26
CA ALA A 342 2.60 -2.53 -21.93
C ALA A 342 1.18 -3.08 -21.97
N ASP A 343 1.00 -4.29 -21.43
CA ASP A 343 -0.32 -4.86 -21.14
C ASP A 343 -0.66 -4.57 -19.68
N TYR A 344 -1.78 -3.88 -19.40
CA TYR A 344 -2.26 -3.65 -18.04
C TYR A 344 -3.05 -4.87 -17.55
N LEU A 345 -2.42 -5.65 -16.67
CA LEU A 345 -2.94 -6.92 -16.17
C LEU A 345 -3.90 -6.74 -15.00
N ALA A 346 -3.68 -5.75 -14.15
CA ALA A 346 -4.55 -5.46 -13.02
C ALA A 346 -4.45 -4.01 -12.55
N PHE A 347 -5.51 -3.56 -11.89
CA PHE A 347 -5.55 -2.29 -11.18
C PHE A 347 -6.14 -2.46 -9.78
N SER A 348 -5.69 -1.63 -8.85
CA SER A 348 -6.44 -1.33 -7.63
C SER A 348 -6.51 0.17 -7.45
N LEU A 349 -7.69 0.75 -7.56
CA LEU A 349 -7.88 2.17 -7.26
C LEU A 349 -7.70 2.46 -5.77
N PHE A 350 -8.06 1.49 -4.91
CA PHE A 350 -8.02 1.67 -3.45
C PHE A 350 -6.59 1.66 -2.89
N THR A 351 -5.75 0.75 -3.38
CA THR A 351 -4.32 0.72 -3.04
C THR A 351 -3.46 1.44 -4.05
N LYS A 352 -4.09 2.09 -5.05
CA LYS A 352 -3.48 2.91 -6.10
C LYS A 352 -2.44 2.18 -6.96
N GLN A 353 -2.63 0.88 -7.15
CA GLN A 353 -1.67 0.03 -7.84
C GLN A 353 -2.04 -0.23 -9.29
N ALA A 354 -1.02 -0.44 -10.11
CA ALA A 354 -1.15 -1.00 -11.45
C ALA A 354 -0.14 -2.13 -11.67
N VAL A 355 -0.60 -3.21 -12.29
CA VAL A 355 0.24 -4.34 -12.70
C VAL A 355 0.36 -4.31 -14.22
N VAL A 356 1.59 -4.22 -14.71
CA VAL A 356 1.91 -4.09 -16.13
C VAL A 356 2.80 -5.24 -16.55
N ARG A 357 2.59 -5.78 -17.75
CA ARG A 357 3.55 -6.69 -18.40
C ARG A 357 4.13 -6.04 -19.64
N LEU A 358 5.46 -6.03 -19.74
CA LEU A 358 6.16 -5.55 -20.91
C LEU A 358 5.97 -6.51 -22.10
N ARG A 359 5.75 -5.99 -23.31
CA ARG A 359 5.49 -6.78 -24.53
C ARG A 359 6.27 -6.27 -25.72
#